data_AF-A0A5N5WFN7-F1
#
_entry.id   AF-A0A5N5WFN7-F1
#
_cell.length_a   1.000
_cell.length_b   1.000
_cell.length_c   1.000
_cell.angle_alpha   90.00
_cell.angle_beta   90.00
_cell.angle_gamma   90.00
#
_symmetry.space_group_name_H-M   'P 1'
#
loop_
_entity.id
_entity.type
_entity.pdbx_description
1 polymer ?
#
loop_
_entity_poly.entity_id
_entity_poly.type
_entity_poly.pdbx_seq_one_letter_code
_entity_poly.pdbx_strand_id
1 'polypeptide(L)'
;MLRRPRQTEPDVLSVRLSKTLRPLSVIPWGALAMWYLGVPIAVGAPMIVVQDDDYTPAIERLESAGFNRSVPNRAPPPEIIETHPNPQQMLEEINAGYKRLDRSGAVFDYPHGDPAEKDLQVYVFPNSFAHLFQEDIPGPSTEIRDTAPTKRFKTYGNLHYPLEQTLVESFVKAAIDEEKDTSFSAWDESLRSWVSLMTGYLEVNNDVLDHCLDKQAVEWYSHNFGRIHEANFGPIDRRVSKRLGSGKEMPIDMRGNPI
;
A
#
# COMPACT_ATOMS: atom_id res chain seq x y z
N MET A 1 -11.92 -4.35 18.51
CA MET A 1 -11.31 -4.35 17.17
C MET A 1 -10.92 -5.78 16.84
N LEU A 2 -11.27 -6.28 15.65
CA LEU A 2 -11.04 -7.68 15.26
C LEU A 2 -9.72 -7.78 14.49
N ARG A 3 -8.82 -8.65 14.95
CA ARG A 3 -7.59 -9.00 14.19
C ARG A 3 -7.98 -9.92 13.04
N ARG A 4 -7.29 -9.80 11.91
CA ARG A 4 -7.48 -10.67 10.76
C ARG A 4 -6.17 -11.42 10.47
N PRO A 5 -6.19 -12.73 10.20
CA PRO A 5 -5.00 -13.43 9.77
C PRO A 5 -4.50 -12.90 8.43
N ARG A 6 -3.18 -12.92 8.25
CA ARG A 6 -2.55 -12.71 6.94
C ARG A 6 -3.17 -13.67 5.93
N GLN A 7 -3.38 -13.18 4.72
CA GLN A 7 -3.87 -14.02 3.64
C GLN A 7 -2.81 -15.01 3.19
N THR A 8 -3.21 -16.27 3.01
CA THR A 8 -2.33 -17.34 2.51
C THR A 8 -2.41 -17.49 1.00
N GLU A 9 -3.43 -16.89 0.39
CA GLU A 9 -3.72 -16.93 -1.04
C GLU A 9 -3.99 -15.51 -1.57
N PRO A 10 -3.71 -15.25 -2.86
CA PRO A 10 -4.08 -13.99 -3.50
C PRO A 10 -5.58 -13.76 -3.53
N ASP A 11 -6.00 -12.50 -3.42
CA ASP A 11 -7.40 -12.13 -3.65
C ASP A 11 -7.78 -12.21 -5.15
N VAL A 12 -9.07 -12.33 -5.42
CA VAL A 12 -9.61 -12.52 -6.78
C VAL A 12 -9.25 -11.36 -7.71
N LEU A 13 -9.20 -10.12 -7.21
CA LEU A 13 -8.88 -8.93 -8.01
C LEU A 13 -7.41 -8.98 -8.43
N SER A 14 -6.51 -9.25 -7.50
CA SER A 14 -5.08 -9.40 -7.77
C SER A 14 -4.79 -10.56 -8.73
N VAL A 15 -5.48 -11.70 -8.60
CA VAL A 15 -5.36 -12.82 -9.55
C VAL A 15 -5.78 -12.40 -10.95
N ARG A 16 -6.87 -11.64 -11.08
CA ARG A 16 -7.35 -11.18 -12.39
C ARG A 16 -6.38 -10.20 -13.03
N LEU A 17 -5.93 -9.19 -12.29
CA LEU A 17 -4.93 -8.22 -12.77
C LEU A 17 -3.63 -8.93 -13.17
N SER A 18 -3.16 -9.88 -12.37
CA SER A 18 -1.99 -10.71 -12.69
C SER A 18 -2.16 -11.50 -13.99
N LYS A 19 -3.34 -12.08 -14.25
CA LYS A 19 -3.63 -12.79 -15.51
C LYS A 19 -3.64 -11.85 -16.71
N THR A 20 -4.30 -10.70 -16.58
CA THR A 20 -4.39 -9.67 -17.64
C THR A 20 -3.00 -9.13 -18.01
N LEU A 21 -2.17 -8.87 -17.01
CA LEU A 21 -0.86 -8.24 -17.20
C LEU A 21 0.25 -9.23 -17.53
N ARG A 22 -0.01 -10.55 -17.57
CA ARG A 22 1.04 -11.56 -17.80
C ARG A 22 1.75 -11.35 -19.16
N PRO A 23 3.10 -11.30 -19.22
CA PRO A 23 4.05 -11.77 -18.22
C PRO A 23 4.58 -10.71 -17.25
N LEU A 24 4.07 -9.48 -17.28
CA LEU A 24 4.57 -8.36 -16.48
C LEU A 24 4.43 -8.67 -14.99
N SER A 25 5.45 -8.28 -14.21
CA SER A 25 5.40 -8.39 -12.74
C SER A 25 4.44 -7.37 -12.16
N VAL A 26 3.54 -7.82 -11.29
CA VAL A 26 2.51 -7.01 -10.63
C VAL A 26 2.72 -7.06 -9.14
N ILE A 27 2.78 -5.89 -8.50
CA ILE A 27 2.91 -5.75 -7.05
C ILE A 27 1.68 -5.01 -6.52
N PRO A 28 0.80 -5.67 -5.73
CA PRO A 28 -0.24 -4.97 -4.99
C PRO A 28 0.37 -3.93 -4.05
N TRP A 29 -0.27 -2.77 -3.94
CA TRP A 29 0.18 -1.66 -3.12
C TRP A 29 -0.98 -1.00 -2.36
N GLY A 30 -0.68 -0.02 -1.51
CA GLY A 30 -1.68 0.67 -0.69
C GLY A 30 -2.53 -0.28 0.17
N ALA A 31 -3.83 0.01 0.25
CA ALA A 31 -4.77 -0.75 1.06
C ALA A 31 -4.85 -2.25 0.67
N LEU A 32 -4.67 -2.59 -0.60
CA LEU A 32 -4.72 -3.99 -1.08
C LEU A 32 -3.56 -4.82 -0.50
N ALA A 33 -2.35 -4.27 -0.48
CA ALA A 33 -1.19 -4.93 0.12
C ALA A 33 -1.31 -5.03 1.65
N MET A 34 -1.78 -3.97 2.30
CA MET A 34 -2.01 -3.97 3.75
C MET A 34 -3.06 -5.00 4.17
N TRP A 35 -4.15 -5.11 3.41
CA TRP A 35 -5.19 -6.10 3.63
C TRP A 35 -4.66 -7.53 3.50
N TYR A 36 -3.79 -7.80 2.51
CA TYR A 36 -3.12 -9.08 2.37
C TYR A 36 -2.31 -9.45 3.61
N LEU A 37 -1.62 -8.47 4.21
CA LEU A 37 -0.85 -8.67 5.44
C LEU A 37 -1.71 -8.84 6.71
N GLY A 38 -3.03 -8.60 6.64
CA GLY A 38 -3.97 -8.77 7.76
C GLY A 38 -4.37 -7.45 8.44
N VAL A 39 -4.01 -6.30 7.89
CA VAL A 39 -4.50 -5.01 8.39
C VAL A 39 -6.01 -4.89 8.14
N PRO A 40 -6.84 -4.54 9.13
CA PRO A 40 -8.29 -4.41 8.96
C PRO A 40 -8.64 -3.06 8.29
N ILE A 41 -8.31 -2.95 7.01
CA ILE A 41 -8.55 -1.78 6.17
C ILE A 41 -9.59 -2.08 5.10
N ALA A 42 -10.42 -1.09 4.77
CA ALA A 42 -11.30 -1.16 3.62
C ALA A 42 -10.46 -1.03 2.34
N VAL A 43 -10.54 -2.02 1.45
CA VAL A 43 -9.93 -1.96 0.13
C VAL A 43 -10.91 -1.21 -0.77
N GLY A 44 -10.68 0.08 -0.97
CA GLY A 44 -11.49 0.93 -1.85
C GLY A 44 -11.18 0.64 -3.31
N ALA A 45 -10.12 1.25 -3.84
CA ALA A 45 -9.63 1.00 -5.19
C ALA A 45 -8.33 0.18 -5.15
N PRO A 46 -8.24 -0.96 -5.86
CA PRO A 46 -6.99 -1.68 -6.06
C PRO A 46 -5.89 -0.75 -6.60
N MET A 47 -4.75 -0.73 -5.91
CA MET A 47 -3.54 -0.07 -6.37
C MET A 47 -2.50 -1.14 -6.70
N ILE A 48 -1.95 -1.09 -7.91
CA ILE A 48 -0.87 -1.98 -8.34
C ILE A 48 0.32 -1.18 -8.86
N VAL A 49 1.49 -1.78 -8.71
CA VAL A 49 2.77 -1.25 -9.16
C VAL A 49 3.38 -2.25 -10.14
N VAL A 50 3.94 -1.71 -11.21
CA VAL A 50 4.71 -2.44 -12.22
C VAL A 50 6.12 -1.84 -12.32
N GLN A 51 7.05 -2.54 -12.98
CA GLN A 51 8.36 -1.96 -13.28
C GLN A 51 8.19 -0.70 -14.14
N ASP A 52 9.12 0.25 -14.03
CA ASP A 52 9.08 1.50 -14.79
C ASP A 52 9.03 1.22 -16.30
N ASP A 53 9.87 0.30 -16.79
CA ASP A 53 9.91 -0.13 -18.20
C ASP A 53 8.63 -0.87 -18.65
N ASP A 54 7.89 -1.45 -17.69
CA ASP A 54 6.65 -2.17 -17.94
C ASP A 54 5.41 -1.27 -17.81
N TYR A 55 5.56 0.00 -17.44
CA TYR A 55 4.43 0.90 -17.17
C TYR A 55 3.56 1.15 -18.40
N THR A 56 4.15 1.55 -19.53
CA THR A 56 3.42 1.72 -20.78
C THR A 56 2.84 0.40 -21.30
N PRO A 57 3.61 -0.72 -21.36
CA PRO A 57 3.05 -2.02 -21.70
C PRO A 57 1.87 -2.47 -20.82
N ALA A 58 1.90 -2.16 -19.51
CA ALA A 58 0.82 -2.51 -18.59
C ALA A 58 -0.47 -1.74 -18.92
N ILE A 59 -0.36 -0.44 -19.22
CA ILE A 59 -1.49 0.40 -19.66
C ILE A 59 -2.13 -0.18 -20.93
N GLU A 60 -1.32 -0.42 -21.97
CA GLU A 60 -1.82 -0.94 -23.26
C GLU A 60 -2.54 -2.29 -23.12
N ARG A 61 -2.03 -3.15 -22.23
CA ARG A 61 -2.64 -4.45 -21.93
C ARG A 61 -3.97 -4.33 -21.20
N LEU A 62 -4.09 -3.41 -20.25
CA LEU A 62 -5.35 -3.15 -19.55
C LEU A 62 -6.39 -2.62 -20.54
N GLU A 63 -6.04 -1.64 -21.37
CA GLU A 63 -6.92 -1.11 -22.41
C GLU A 63 -7.37 -2.22 -23.37
N SER A 64 -6.43 -3.05 -23.83
CA SER A 64 -6.72 -4.20 -24.71
C SER A 64 -7.62 -5.26 -24.04
N ALA A 65 -7.61 -5.34 -22.70
CA ALA A 65 -8.46 -6.23 -21.92
C ALA A 65 -9.82 -5.61 -21.54
N GLY A 66 -10.13 -4.42 -22.06
CA GLY A 66 -11.42 -3.75 -21.88
C GLY A 66 -11.51 -2.86 -20.63
N PHE A 67 -10.40 -2.58 -19.97
CA PHE A 67 -10.34 -1.56 -18.92
C PHE A 67 -10.38 -0.18 -19.58
N ASN A 68 -11.32 0.67 -19.16
CA ASN A 68 -11.46 2.00 -19.76
C ASN A 68 -10.65 3.00 -18.94
N ARG A 69 -9.76 3.75 -19.61
CA ARG A 69 -9.01 4.81 -18.95
C ARG A 69 -9.96 5.88 -18.43
N SER A 70 -9.79 6.26 -17.18
CA SER A 70 -10.68 7.18 -16.48
C SER A 70 -9.90 8.14 -15.57
N VAL A 71 -10.65 8.97 -14.85
CA VAL A 71 -10.10 9.88 -13.83
C VAL A 71 -10.46 9.34 -12.44
N PRO A 72 -9.63 9.59 -11.42
CA PRO A 72 -9.95 9.24 -10.05
C PRO A 72 -11.35 9.68 -9.62
N ASN A 73 -12.17 8.73 -9.16
CA ASN A 73 -13.43 9.03 -8.52
C ASN A 73 -13.23 9.14 -7.01
N ARG A 74 -13.20 10.39 -6.53
CA ARG A 74 -13.15 10.74 -5.10
C ARG A 74 -14.39 11.53 -4.67
N ALA A 75 -15.48 11.42 -5.44
CA ALA A 75 -16.70 12.11 -5.13
C ALA A 75 -17.24 11.61 -3.79
N PRO A 76 -17.56 12.52 -2.84
CA PRO A 76 -18.32 12.13 -1.66
C PRO A 76 -19.66 11.51 -2.04
N PRO A 77 -20.31 10.79 -1.12
CA PRO A 77 -21.68 10.31 -1.32
C PRO A 77 -22.63 11.42 -1.83
N PRO A 78 -23.57 11.12 -2.73
CA PRO A 78 -24.46 12.12 -3.34
C PRO A 78 -25.19 12.99 -2.32
N GLU A 79 -25.61 12.41 -1.19
CA GLU A 79 -26.29 13.12 -0.10
C GLU A 79 -25.44 14.23 0.54
N ILE A 80 -24.12 14.09 0.52
CA ILE A 80 -23.17 15.11 0.98
C ILE A 80 -22.98 16.17 -0.10
N ILE A 81 -22.86 15.76 -1.36
CA ILE A 81 -22.68 16.66 -2.50
C ILE A 81 -23.89 17.59 -2.65
N GLU A 82 -25.10 17.04 -2.59
CA GLU A 82 -26.36 17.78 -2.79
C GLU A 82 -26.61 18.84 -1.72
N THR A 83 -26.06 18.65 -0.52
CA THR A 83 -26.24 19.55 0.62
C THR A 83 -25.07 20.52 0.81
N HIS A 84 -23.98 20.37 0.06
CA HIS A 84 -22.79 21.20 0.21
C HIS A 84 -23.00 22.59 -0.44
N PRO A 85 -22.64 23.71 0.23
CA PRO A 85 -22.82 25.06 -0.31
C PRO A 85 -22.06 25.32 -1.60
N ASN A 86 -20.92 24.65 -1.78
CA ASN A 86 -20.09 24.75 -2.99
C ASN A 86 -19.47 23.38 -3.31
N PRO A 87 -20.19 22.46 -3.96
CA PRO A 87 -19.71 21.11 -4.22
C PRO A 87 -18.49 21.08 -5.14
N GLN A 88 -18.41 22.04 -6.07
CA GLN A 88 -17.30 22.16 -7.02
C GLN A 88 -15.98 22.46 -6.31
N GLN A 89 -15.98 23.48 -5.44
CA GLN A 89 -14.79 23.83 -4.66
C GLN A 89 -14.36 22.68 -3.73
N MET A 90 -15.32 21.99 -3.09
CA MET A 90 -15.02 20.82 -2.27
C MET A 90 -14.30 19.73 -3.07
N LEU A 91 -14.77 19.41 -4.28
CA LEU A 91 -14.11 18.43 -5.15
C LEU A 91 -12.73 18.89 -5.61
N GLU A 92 -12.56 20.19 -5.89
CA GLU A 92 -11.25 20.77 -6.24
C GLU A 92 -10.25 20.67 -5.08
N GLU A 93 -10.69 20.96 -3.86
CA GLU A 93 -9.88 20.85 -2.64
C GLU A 93 -9.49 19.39 -2.35
N ILE A 94 -10.45 18.45 -2.47
CA ILE A 94 -10.18 17.01 -2.34
C ILE A 94 -9.11 16.60 -3.35
N ASN A 95 -9.30 16.90 -4.64
CA ASN A 95 -8.36 16.49 -5.69
C ASN A 95 -7.00 17.21 -5.58
N ALA A 96 -6.97 18.44 -5.06
CA ALA A 96 -5.72 19.16 -4.84
C ALA A 96 -4.77 18.42 -3.87
N GLY A 97 -5.33 17.66 -2.93
CA GLY A 97 -4.56 16.83 -1.99
C GLY A 97 -3.93 15.58 -2.60
N TYR A 98 -4.23 15.22 -3.85
CA TYR A 98 -3.74 14.01 -4.53
C TYR A 98 -3.01 14.30 -5.85
N LYS A 99 -2.58 15.54 -6.10
CA LYS A 99 -1.99 15.96 -7.39
C LYS A 99 -0.80 15.08 -7.82
N ARG A 100 0.15 14.77 -6.92
CA ARG A 100 1.32 13.95 -7.27
C ARG A 100 0.91 12.52 -7.59
N LEU A 101 -0.01 11.93 -6.80
CA LEU A 101 -0.59 10.62 -7.06
C LEU A 101 -1.20 10.56 -8.47
N ASP A 102 -2.06 11.53 -8.79
CA ASP A 102 -2.81 11.58 -10.05
C ASP A 102 -1.92 11.82 -11.25
N ARG A 103 -0.84 12.60 -11.10
CA ARG A 103 0.14 12.84 -12.16
C ARG A 103 1.03 11.62 -12.43
N SER A 104 1.24 10.78 -11.43
CA SER A 104 2.24 9.70 -11.49
C SER A 104 1.66 8.36 -11.93
N GLY A 105 0.34 8.18 -11.85
CA GLY A 105 -0.34 6.93 -12.18
C GLY A 105 -1.34 7.05 -13.33
N ALA A 106 -1.91 5.90 -13.69
CA ALA A 106 -3.05 5.77 -14.58
C ALA A 106 -4.21 5.13 -13.81
N VAL A 107 -5.43 5.62 -14.06
CA VAL A 107 -6.66 5.09 -13.48
C VAL A 107 -7.51 4.48 -14.56
N PHE A 108 -8.09 3.32 -14.26
CA PHE A 108 -9.00 2.64 -15.15
C PHE A 108 -10.26 2.19 -14.42
N ASP A 109 -11.39 2.28 -15.09
CA ASP A 109 -12.61 1.63 -14.67
C ASP A 109 -12.55 0.15 -15.03
N TYR A 110 -12.99 -0.72 -14.12
CA TYR A 110 -13.08 -2.15 -14.37
C TYR A 110 -14.03 -2.43 -15.56
N PRO A 111 -13.70 -3.43 -16.41
CA PRO A 111 -14.55 -3.82 -17.52
C PRO A 111 -15.94 -4.23 -17.02
N HIS A 112 -16.98 -3.79 -17.73
CA HIS A 112 -18.36 -4.14 -17.40
C HIS A 112 -18.58 -5.64 -17.56
N GLY A 113 -18.80 -6.34 -16.45
CA GLY A 113 -19.09 -7.77 -16.46
C GLY A 113 -19.66 -8.27 -15.14
N ASP A 114 -18.94 -8.03 -14.05
CA ASP A 114 -19.40 -8.40 -12.70
C ASP A 114 -20.07 -7.19 -12.02
N PRO A 115 -21.35 -7.29 -11.60
CA PRO A 115 -22.01 -6.25 -10.82
C PRO A 115 -21.27 -5.86 -9.53
N ALA A 116 -20.48 -6.77 -8.95
CA ALA A 116 -19.68 -6.50 -7.75
C ALA A 116 -18.44 -5.64 -8.01
N GLU A 117 -18.00 -5.56 -9.27
CA GLU A 117 -16.87 -4.75 -9.72
C GLU A 117 -17.35 -3.52 -10.51
N LYS A 118 -18.67 -3.34 -10.61
CA LYS A 118 -19.28 -2.16 -11.19
C LYS A 118 -18.83 -0.95 -10.39
N ASP A 119 -18.37 0.07 -11.09
CA ASP A 119 -17.86 1.33 -10.54
C ASP A 119 -16.52 1.19 -9.76
N LEU A 120 -15.87 0.02 -9.81
CA LEU A 120 -14.54 -0.17 -9.25
C LEU A 120 -13.47 0.44 -10.17
N GLN A 121 -12.55 1.20 -9.58
CA GLN A 121 -11.38 1.72 -10.28
C GLN A 121 -10.11 0.97 -9.86
N VAL A 122 -9.18 0.78 -10.80
CA VAL A 122 -7.81 0.32 -10.54
C VAL A 122 -6.83 1.43 -10.83
N TYR A 123 -5.86 1.59 -9.94
CA TYR A 123 -4.73 2.51 -10.10
C TYR A 123 -3.49 1.71 -10.45
N VAL A 124 -2.78 2.17 -11.47
CA VAL A 124 -1.51 1.60 -11.92
C VAL A 124 -0.42 2.63 -11.75
N PHE A 125 0.64 2.27 -11.04
CA PHE A 125 1.78 3.14 -10.80
C PHE A 125 3.07 2.53 -11.34
N PRO A 126 3.99 3.37 -11.84
CA PRO A 126 5.35 2.96 -12.13
C PRO A 126 6.12 2.76 -10.82
N ASN A 127 7.18 1.95 -10.85
CA ASN A 127 7.96 1.65 -9.65
C ASN A 127 8.61 2.89 -9.03
N SER A 128 9.11 3.80 -9.85
CA SER A 128 9.68 5.09 -9.43
C SER A 128 8.75 5.92 -8.53
N PHE A 129 7.43 5.67 -8.57
CA PHE A 129 6.48 6.30 -7.65
C PHE A 129 6.41 5.61 -6.28
N ALA A 130 6.45 4.28 -6.27
CA ALA A 130 6.15 3.45 -5.11
C ALA A 130 7.38 2.83 -4.43
N HIS A 131 8.56 2.83 -5.07
CA HIS A 131 9.82 2.34 -4.50
C HIS A 131 9.80 0.87 -4.04
N LEU A 132 9.16 -0.02 -4.79
CA LEU A 132 8.98 -1.44 -4.41
C LEU A 132 10.02 -2.37 -5.03
N PHE A 133 10.38 -2.16 -6.29
CA PHE A 133 11.48 -2.86 -6.94
C PHE A 133 12.78 -2.12 -6.60
N GLN A 134 13.73 -2.82 -5.99
CA GLN A 134 15.11 -2.38 -5.88
C GLN A 134 15.92 -2.94 -7.05
N GLU A 135 16.84 -2.12 -7.56
CA GLU A 135 17.75 -2.46 -8.68
C GLU A 135 18.69 -3.64 -8.34
N ASP A 136 18.90 -3.93 -7.06
CA ASP A 136 19.74 -5.05 -6.61
C ASP A 136 18.88 -6.27 -6.26
N ILE A 137 18.45 -7.02 -7.27
CA ILE A 137 18.51 -8.48 -7.14
C ILE A 137 20.01 -8.79 -7.20
N PRO A 138 20.67 -9.22 -6.11
CA PRO A 138 22.06 -9.59 -6.21
C PRO A 138 22.15 -10.70 -7.26
N GLY A 139 22.94 -10.47 -8.31
CA GLY A 139 23.45 -11.56 -9.11
C GLY A 139 24.08 -12.60 -8.19
N PRO A 140 24.20 -13.87 -8.61
CA PRO A 140 24.65 -14.97 -7.77
C PRO A 140 26.17 -14.88 -7.50
N SER A 141 26.65 -13.82 -6.88
CA SER A 141 28.02 -13.65 -6.42
C SER A 141 28.20 -12.33 -5.68
N THR A 142 27.90 -12.29 -4.39
CA THR A 142 28.75 -11.58 -3.42
C THR A 142 28.42 -12.08 -2.03
N GLU A 143 29.40 -12.73 -1.42
CA GLU A 143 29.39 -13.14 -0.01
C GLU A 143 29.20 -11.91 0.89
N ILE A 144 28.05 -11.81 1.57
CA ILE A 144 27.89 -10.93 2.73
C ILE A 144 27.35 -11.78 3.88
N ARG A 145 28.04 -11.62 5.02
CA ARG A 145 27.92 -12.31 6.30
C ARG A 145 26.48 -12.44 6.82
N ASP A 146 26.13 -13.64 7.26
CA ASP A 146 25.25 -14.00 8.39
C ASP A 146 24.07 -13.07 8.77
N THR A 147 23.27 -12.65 7.78
CA THR A 147 21.86 -12.38 7.99
C THR A 147 21.08 -13.15 6.93
N ALA A 148 20.19 -14.05 7.36
CA ALA A 148 19.31 -14.74 6.42
C ALA A 148 18.57 -13.68 5.58
N PRO A 149 18.54 -13.78 4.24
CA PRO A 149 17.88 -12.78 3.41
C PRO A 149 16.43 -12.66 3.83
N THR A 150 16.06 -11.52 4.41
CA THR A 150 14.69 -11.24 4.83
C THR A 150 13.83 -11.31 3.57
N LYS A 151 12.92 -12.27 3.53
CA LYS A 151 12.01 -12.43 2.41
C LYS A 151 11.25 -11.12 2.23
N ARG A 152 11.39 -10.49 1.07
CA ARG A 152 10.73 -9.20 0.73
C ARG A 152 9.33 -9.37 0.19
N PHE A 153 9.11 -10.47 -0.53
CA PHE A 153 7.86 -10.74 -1.22
C PHE A 153 7.36 -12.16 -0.98
N LYS A 154 6.03 -12.31 -0.98
CA LYS A 154 5.37 -13.59 -1.25
C LYS A 154 4.90 -13.60 -2.71
N THR A 155 5.45 -14.52 -3.49
CA THR A 155 5.23 -14.61 -4.94
C THR A 155 4.22 -15.70 -5.30
N TYR A 156 3.33 -15.37 -6.25
CA TYR A 156 2.35 -16.26 -6.88
C TYR A 156 2.39 -16.03 -8.39
N GLY A 157 3.27 -16.73 -9.12
CA GLY A 157 3.50 -16.46 -10.54
C GLY A 157 4.13 -15.09 -10.77
N ASN A 158 3.48 -14.22 -11.55
CA ASN A 158 3.90 -12.83 -11.80
C ASN A 158 3.31 -11.83 -10.78
N LEU A 159 2.63 -12.31 -9.73
CA LEU A 159 2.11 -11.49 -8.65
C LEU A 159 3.03 -11.55 -7.43
N HIS A 160 3.49 -10.41 -6.93
CA HIS A 160 4.42 -10.33 -5.81
C HIS A 160 3.86 -9.45 -4.70
N TYR A 161 3.36 -10.04 -3.61
CA TYR A 161 2.88 -9.27 -2.45
C TYR A 161 4.06 -8.81 -1.60
N PRO A 162 4.22 -7.50 -1.34
CA PRO A 162 5.28 -7.01 -0.47
C PRO A 162 4.99 -7.43 0.98
N LEU A 163 6.04 -7.83 1.68
CA LEU A 163 6.00 -8.10 3.12
C LEU A 163 6.23 -6.81 3.92
N GLU A 164 6.02 -6.89 5.24
CA GLU A 164 5.93 -5.73 6.14
C GLU A 164 7.02 -4.68 5.90
N GLN A 165 8.28 -5.09 5.98
CA GLN A 165 9.42 -4.19 5.83
C GLN A 165 9.43 -3.51 4.46
N THR A 166 9.19 -4.26 3.38
CA THR A 166 9.21 -3.72 2.01
C THR A 166 8.06 -2.74 1.78
N LEU A 167 6.88 -3.03 2.32
CA LEU A 167 5.72 -2.14 2.18
C LEU A 167 5.88 -0.87 3.04
N VAL A 168 6.42 -0.97 4.26
CA VAL A 168 6.73 0.20 5.10
C VAL A 168 7.80 1.07 4.44
N GLU A 169 8.89 0.48 3.94
CA GLU A 169 9.94 1.20 3.22
C GLU A 169 9.37 1.98 2.03
N SER A 170 8.51 1.32 1.25
CA SER A 170 7.81 1.91 0.11
C SER A 170 6.95 3.12 0.51
N PHE A 171 6.11 3.00 1.53
CA PHE A 171 5.27 4.11 2.00
C PHE A 171 6.09 5.27 2.56
N VAL A 172 7.15 4.99 3.31
CA VAL A 172 8.05 6.02 3.85
C VAL A 172 8.73 6.80 2.74
N LYS A 173 9.28 6.11 1.72
CA LYS A 173 9.90 6.77 0.57
C LYS A 173 8.90 7.59 -0.23
N ALA A 174 7.70 7.06 -0.44
CA ALA A 174 6.63 7.81 -1.10
C ALA A 174 6.21 9.07 -0.32
N ALA A 175 6.20 9.02 1.02
CA ALA A 175 5.88 10.16 1.87
C ALA A 175 6.98 11.23 1.83
N ILE A 176 8.24 10.81 1.89
CA ILE A 176 9.40 11.71 1.73
C ILE A 176 9.35 12.44 0.38
N ASP A 177 8.99 11.74 -0.70
CA ASP A 177 8.86 12.37 -2.01
C ASP A 177 7.69 13.34 -2.10
N GLU A 178 6.58 13.06 -1.41
CA GLU A 178 5.43 13.96 -1.31
C GLU A 178 5.82 15.24 -0.55
N GLU A 179 6.49 15.11 0.60
CA GLU A 179 6.96 16.25 1.41
C GLU A 179 7.92 17.18 0.66
N LYS A 180 8.72 16.63 -0.27
CA LYS A 180 9.62 17.42 -1.12
C LYS A 180 8.87 18.26 -2.15
N ASP A 181 7.73 17.78 -2.65
CA ASP A 181 6.93 18.45 -3.68
C ASP A 181 5.94 19.45 -3.04
N THR A 182 5.41 19.12 -1.87
CA THR A 182 4.44 19.94 -1.14
C THR A 182 4.66 19.82 0.38
N SER A 183 4.53 20.92 1.11
CA SER A 183 4.70 20.89 2.57
C SER A 183 3.62 20.08 3.29
N PHE A 184 2.45 19.90 2.67
CA PHE A 184 1.33 19.13 3.21
C PHE A 184 0.35 18.75 2.10
N SER A 185 -0.12 17.50 2.09
CA SER A 185 -1.19 17.04 1.20
C SER A 185 -2.01 15.91 1.83
N ALA A 186 -3.25 15.73 1.37
CA ALA A 186 -4.10 14.61 1.82
C ALA A 186 -3.48 13.25 1.46
N TRP A 187 -2.66 13.20 0.41
CA TRP A 187 -1.89 12.01 0.07
C TRP A 187 -0.78 11.71 1.06
N ASP A 188 -0.01 12.71 1.51
CA ASP A 188 0.98 12.55 2.59
C ASP A 188 0.30 12.02 3.87
N GLU A 189 -0.83 12.63 4.26
CA GLU A 189 -1.60 12.16 5.42
C GLU A 189 -2.06 10.71 5.27
N SER A 190 -2.45 10.30 4.06
CA SER A 190 -2.85 8.92 3.76
C SER A 190 -1.67 7.96 3.93
N LEU A 191 -0.49 8.31 3.41
CA LEU A 191 0.72 7.50 3.54
C LEU A 191 1.16 7.37 5.00
N ARG A 192 1.19 8.48 5.75
CA ARG A 192 1.49 8.50 7.19
C ARG A 192 0.48 7.67 7.98
N SER A 193 -0.80 7.75 7.64
CA SER A 193 -1.85 6.92 8.24
C SER A 193 -1.64 5.44 7.95
N TRP A 194 -1.22 5.07 6.74
CA TRP A 194 -0.92 3.68 6.40
C TRP A 194 0.29 3.13 7.15
N VAL A 195 1.37 3.91 7.30
CA VAL A 195 2.53 3.54 8.12
C VAL A 195 2.13 3.35 9.58
N SER A 196 1.29 4.24 10.12
CA SER A 196 0.74 4.13 11.47
C SER A 196 -0.09 2.85 11.64
N LEU A 197 -1.00 2.57 10.70
CA LEU A 197 -1.81 1.34 10.71
C LEU A 197 -0.92 0.09 10.64
N MET A 198 0.09 0.06 9.77
CA MET A 198 1.02 -1.07 9.72
C MET A 198 1.76 -1.26 11.05
N THR A 199 2.26 -0.18 11.63
CA THR A 199 2.97 -0.19 12.92
C THR A 199 2.08 -0.69 14.05
N GLY A 200 0.82 -0.27 14.09
CA GLY A 200 -0.15 -0.67 15.11
C GLY A 200 -0.74 -2.08 14.95
N TYR A 201 -1.00 -2.53 13.71
CA TYR A 201 -1.71 -3.80 13.46
C TYR A 201 -0.81 -5.00 13.20
N LEU A 202 0.33 -4.78 12.55
CA LEU A 202 1.25 -5.85 12.19
C LEU A 202 2.43 -5.95 13.17
N GLU A 203 2.38 -5.15 14.25
CA GLU A 203 3.44 -5.01 15.25
C GLU A 203 4.81 -4.84 14.61
N VAL A 204 4.85 -3.99 13.59
CA VAL A 204 6.11 -3.63 12.97
C VAL A 204 6.98 -2.98 14.04
N ASN A 205 8.14 -3.58 14.27
CA ASN A 205 9.08 -3.09 15.26
C ASN A 205 9.54 -1.68 14.89
N ASN A 206 9.89 -0.89 15.91
CA ASN A 206 10.41 0.47 15.73
C ASN A 206 11.74 0.53 14.95
N ASP A 207 12.36 -0.63 14.68
CA ASP A 207 13.62 -0.80 13.97
C ASP A 207 13.47 -1.51 12.62
N VAL A 208 12.23 -1.66 12.11
CA VAL A 208 11.96 -2.37 10.84
C VAL A 208 12.79 -1.84 9.66
N LEU A 209 13.12 -0.54 9.67
CA LEU A 209 13.91 0.08 8.61
C LEU A 209 15.39 0.26 8.96
N ASP A 210 15.89 -0.24 10.10
CA ASP A 210 17.31 -0.07 10.49
C ASP A 210 18.31 -0.59 9.44
N HIS A 211 17.90 -1.60 8.67
CA HIS A 211 18.70 -2.19 7.60
C HIS A 211 18.34 -1.65 6.21
N CYS A 212 17.46 -0.65 6.11
CA CYS A 212 17.19 0.02 4.85
C CYS A 212 18.44 0.79 4.39
N LEU A 213 18.80 0.64 3.11
CA LEU A 213 19.95 1.34 2.51
C LEU A 213 19.72 2.86 2.41
N ASP A 214 18.45 3.27 2.31
CA ASP A 214 18.07 4.67 2.26
C ASP A 214 18.05 5.26 3.67
N LYS A 215 19.14 5.96 4.02
CA LYS A 215 19.30 6.64 5.32
C LYS A 215 18.22 7.69 5.57
N GLN A 216 17.71 8.35 4.53
CA GLN A 216 16.62 9.32 4.67
C GLN A 216 15.34 8.62 5.12
N ALA A 217 15.05 7.45 4.54
CA ALA A 217 13.91 6.62 4.96
C ALA A 217 14.05 6.13 6.42
N VAL A 218 15.26 5.70 6.82
CA VAL A 218 15.53 5.30 8.22
C VAL A 218 15.29 6.44 9.19
N GLU A 219 15.88 7.60 8.90
CA GLU A 219 15.76 8.78 9.75
C GLU A 219 14.31 9.26 9.85
N TRP A 220 13.62 9.34 8.71
CA TRP A 220 12.22 9.75 8.65
C TRP A 220 11.33 8.80 9.46
N TYR A 221 11.47 7.48 9.26
CA TYR A 221 10.68 6.51 10.01
C TYR A 221 10.97 6.58 11.51
N SER A 222 12.25 6.68 11.90
CA SER A 222 12.65 6.76 13.31
C SER A 222 12.02 7.96 14.04
N HIS A 223 12.00 9.13 13.40
CA HIS A 223 11.41 10.35 13.95
C HIS A 223 9.88 10.33 14.01
N ASN A 224 9.22 9.72 13.01
CA ASN A 224 7.76 9.78 12.90
C ASN A 224 7.06 8.59 13.59
N PHE A 225 7.65 7.40 13.59
CA PHE A 225 7.02 6.15 14.06
C PHE A 225 7.96 5.19 14.80
N GLY A 226 9.27 5.41 14.75
CA GLY A 226 10.29 4.50 15.28
C GLY A 226 10.90 4.96 16.61
N ARG A 227 12.18 4.65 16.81
CA ARG A 227 12.85 4.81 18.12
C ARG A 227 12.86 6.24 18.64
N ILE A 228 13.11 7.23 17.78
CA ILE A 228 13.15 8.64 18.20
C ILE A 228 11.74 9.11 18.59
N HIS A 229 10.72 8.71 17.83
CA HIS A 229 9.33 8.99 18.19
C HIS A 229 9.00 8.44 19.57
N GLU A 230 9.30 7.16 19.82
CA GLU A 230 8.97 6.52 21.10
C GLU A 230 9.77 7.08 22.28
N ALA A 231 11.01 7.50 22.06
CA ALA A 231 11.81 8.17 23.08
C ALA A 231 11.19 9.52 23.50
N ASN A 232 10.58 10.25 22.56
CA ASN A 232 10.01 11.57 22.79
C ASN A 232 8.57 11.51 23.31
N PHE A 233 7.77 10.55 22.83
CA PHE A 233 6.32 10.51 23.06
C PHE A 233 5.84 9.26 23.83
N GLY A 234 6.74 8.34 24.16
CA GLY A 234 6.43 7.06 24.77
C GLY A 234 6.17 5.96 23.73
N PRO A 235 6.12 4.68 24.17
CA PRO A 235 5.94 3.55 23.26
C PRO A 235 4.59 3.64 22.52
N ILE A 236 4.61 3.37 21.21
CA ILE A 236 3.37 3.24 20.44
C ILE A 236 2.61 2.02 20.97
N ASP A 237 1.33 2.18 21.26
CA ASP A 237 0.49 1.06 21.65
C ASP A 237 0.25 0.14 20.45
N ARG A 238 1.16 -0.82 20.28
CA ARG A 238 1.07 -1.90 19.29
C ARG A 238 0.10 -2.98 19.73
N ARG A 239 -0.43 -2.92 20.97
CA ARG A 239 -1.39 -3.90 21.44
C ARG A 239 -2.74 -3.53 20.87
N VAL A 240 -3.21 -4.29 19.89
CA VAL A 240 -4.66 -4.40 19.65
C VAL A 240 -5.25 -5.08 20.89
N SER A 241 -5.57 -4.30 21.92
CA SER A 241 -6.10 -4.81 23.17
C SER A 241 -7.47 -5.43 22.90
N LYS A 242 -7.64 -6.69 23.33
CA LYS A 242 -8.95 -7.25 23.54
C LYS A 242 -9.71 -6.28 24.44
N ARG A 243 -10.99 -6.01 24.16
CA ARG A 243 -11.88 -5.57 25.24
C ARG A 243 -11.75 -6.62 26.35
N LEU A 244 -11.37 -6.18 27.55
CA LEU A 244 -11.45 -7.00 28.76
C LEU A 244 -12.85 -7.62 28.81
N GLY A 245 -12.95 -8.95 28.70
CA GLY A 245 -14.22 -9.68 28.87
C GLY A 245 -14.62 -10.71 27.80
N SER A 246 -13.92 -10.88 26.67
CA SER A 246 -14.41 -11.78 25.61
C SER A 246 -13.97 -13.25 25.67
N GLY A 247 -13.20 -13.68 26.68
CA GLY A 247 -12.95 -15.09 27.05
C GLY A 247 -12.36 -16.04 25.99
N LYS A 248 -12.24 -15.65 24.73
CA LYS A 248 -11.69 -16.46 23.64
C LYS A 248 -10.29 -15.98 23.31
N GLU A 249 -9.31 -16.85 23.47
CA GLU A 249 -8.00 -16.69 22.86
C GLU A 249 -8.18 -16.65 21.33
N MET A 250 -7.52 -15.70 20.67
CA MET A 250 -7.50 -15.72 19.21
C MET A 250 -6.54 -16.86 18.85
N PRO A 251 -6.93 -17.81 17.99
CA PRO A 251 -6.11 -18.98 17.65
C PRO A 251 -4.92 -18.63 16.73
N ILE A 252 -4.57 -17.35 16.65
CA ILE A 252 -3.57 -16.80 15.74
C ILE A 252 -2.70 -15.77 16.47
N ASP A 253 -1.40 -15.81 16.19
CA ASP A 253 -0.40 -14.88 16.67
C ASP A 253 -0.57 -13.50 16.01
N MET A 254 0.31 -12.58 16.41
CA MET A 254 0.22 -11.16 16.05
C MET A 254 0.65 -10.87 14.60
N ARG A 255 1.17 -11.89 13.90
CA ARG A 255 1.49 -11.89 12.47
C ARG A 255 0.47 -12.68 11.65
N GLY A 256 -0.59 -13.16 12.30
CA GLY A 256 -1.67 -13.93 11.69
C GLY A 256 -1.34 -15.41 11.45
N ASN A 257 -0.29 -15.96 12.06
CA ASN A 257 0.00 -17.39 12.01
C ASN A 257 -0.82 -18.13 13.09
N PRO A 258 -1.24 -19.39 12.88
CA PRO A 258 -1.85 -20.18 13.95
C PRO A 258 -0.94 -20.30 15.19
N ILE A 259 -1.54 -20.21 16.39
CA ILE A 259 -0.88 -20.53 17.68
C ILE A 259 -0.96 -22.03 17.94
#